data_AF-A0A963SEN9-F1
#
_entry.id   AF-A0A963SEN9-F1
#
_cell.length_a   1.000
_cell.length_b   1.000
_cell.length_c   1.000
_cell.angle_alpha   90.00
_cell.angle_beta   90.00
_cell.angle_gamma   90.00
#
_symmetry.space_group_name_H-M   'P 1'
#
loop_
_entity.id
_entity.type
_entity.pdbx_description
1 polymer ?
#
loop_
_entity_poly.entity_id
_entity_poly.type
_entity_poly.pdbx_seq_one_letter_code
_entity_poly.pdbx_strand_id
1 'polypeptide(L)' 'KCNIASRRINVGDVISLGDKAKEMALVIEAQSLPERDIPDYVATDGNDKVSFTHVPKLDEVPYPVTMEPNLVVEFYSR' A
#
# COMPACT_ATOMS: atom_id res chain seq x y z
N LYS A 1 -5.55 10.81 -12.83
CA LYS A 1 -6.36 9.57 -12.82
C LYS A 1 -5.50 8.44 -13.38
N CYS A 2 -5.19 7.41 -12.58
CA CYS A 2 -4.43 6.24 -13.04
C CYS A 2 -5.37 5.02 -12.97
N ASN A 3 -5.43 4.23 -14.04
CA ASN A 3 -6.25 3.02 -14.16
C ASN A 3 -5.42 1.75 -14.35
N ILE A 4 -4.10 1.82 -14.12
CA ILE A 4 -3.15 0.71 -14.26
C ILE A 4 -2.79 0.23 -12.85
N ALA A 5 -3.25 -0.97 -12.49
CA ALA A 5 -3.03 -1.53 -11.15
C ALA A 5 -1.54 -1.79 -10.84
N SER A 6 -0.74 -2.06 -11.87
CA SER A 6 0.71 -2.29 -11.75
C SER A 6 1.56 -1.01 -11.76
N ARG A 7 0.95 0.17 -11.62
CA ARG A 7 1.67 1.43 -11.57
C ARG A 7 2.58 1.44 -10.34
N ARG A 8 3.89 1.54 -10.57
CA ARG A 8 4.87 1.76 -9.50
C ARG A 8 4.71 3.18 -8.93
N ILE A 9 4.62 3.24 -7.60
CA ILE A 9 4.52 4.47 -6.81
C ILE A 9 5.92 4.81 -6.33
N ASN A 10 6.28 6.09 -6.38
CA ASN A 10 7.56 6.60 -5.90
C ASN A 10 7.40 7.28 -4.54
N VAL A 11 8.52 7.38 -3.82
CA VAL A 11 8.55 8.10 -2.53
C VAL A 11 8.13 9.56 -2.74
N GLY A 12 7.22 10.03 -1.90
CA GLY A 12 6.62 11.36 -1.97
C GLY A 12 5.37 11.46 -2.84
N ASP A 13 5.00 10.41 -3.57
CA ASP A 13 3.75 10.40 -4.35
C ASP A 13 2.53 10.44 -3.43
N VAL A 14 1.54 11.23 -3.83
CA VAL A 14 0.24 11.35 -3.14
C VAL A 14 -0.84 10.65 -3.96
N ILE A 15 -1.54 9.74 -3.31
CA ILE A 15 -2.64 8.96 -3.86
C ILE A 15 -3.92 9.49 -3.25
N SER A 16 -4.88 9.88 -4.10
CA SER A 16 -6.16 10.41 -3.64
C SER A 16 -7.32 9.76 -4.36
N LEU A 17 -8.44 9.59 -3.65
CA LEU A 17 -9.71 9.23 -4.25
C LEU A 17 -10.23 10.38 -5.13
N GLY A 18 -10.80 10.03 -6.28
CA GLY A 18 -11.57 11.00 -7.09
C GLY A 18 -12.96 11.22 -6.48
N ASP A 19 -13.58 12.35 -6.77
CA ASP A 19 -14.82 12.81 -6.10
C ASP A 19 -15.93 11.76 -6.10
N LYS A 20 -16.17 11.11 -7.24
CA LYS A 20 -17.17 10.02 -7.35
C LYS A 20 -16.88 8.85 -6.41
N ALA A 21 -15.60 8.51 -6.20
CA ALA A 21 -15.22 7.37 -5.38
C ALA A 21 -15.39 7.66 -3.88
N LYS A 22 -15.33 8.93 -3.47
CA LYS A 22 -15.55 9.33 -2.08
C LYS A 22 -17.01 9.14 -1.64
N GLU A 23 -17.94 9.29 -2.58
CA GLU A 23 -19.38 9.12 -2.33
C GLU A 23 -19.85 7.66 -2.50
N MET A 24 -18.98 6.75 -2.94
CA MET A 24 -19.34 5.35 -3.13
C MET A 24 -19.47 4.64 -1.78
N ALA A 25 -20.68 4.16 -1.48
CA ALA A 25 -20.99 3.44 -0.24
C ALA A 25 -20.01 2.29 0.06
N LEU A 26 -19.62 1.52 -0.96
CA LEU A 26 -18.64 0.43 -0.84
C LEU A 26 -17.26 0.91 -0.34
N VAL A 27 -16.83 2.10 -0.77
CA VAL A 27 -15.53 2.67 -0.37
C VAL A 27 -15.60 3.18 1.07
N ILE A 28 -16.71 3.83 1.44
CA ILE A 28 -16.95 4.34 2.79
C ILE A 28 -17.00 3.19 3.80
N GLU A 29 -17.72 2.12 3.49
CA GLU A 29 -17.81 0.93 4.34
C GLU A 29 -16.42 0.28 4.51
N ALA A 30 -15.67 0.12 3.42
CA ALA A 30 -14.32 -0.44 3.46
C ALA A 30 -13.36 0.39 4.32
N GLN A 31 -13.50 1.71 4.35
CA GLN A 31 -12.70 2.60 5.21
C GLN A 31 -13.04 2.49 6.69
N SER A 32 -14.28 2.11 7.02
CA SER A 32 -14.72 1.97 8.43
C SER A 32 -14.28 0.66 9.10
N LEU A 33 -13.79 -0.31 8.33
CA LEU A 33 -13.37 -1.60 8.86
C LEU A 33 -12.01 -1.48 9.59
N PRO A 34 -11.94 -1.84 10.89
CA PRO A 34 -10.72 -1.67 11.70
C PRO A 34 -9.70 -2.82 11.52
N GLU A 35 -9.86 -3.69 10.53
CA GLU A 35 -9.11 -4.94 10.42
C GLU A 35 -7.66 -4.81 9.95
N ARG A 36 -7.19 -3.60 9.59
CA ARG A 36 -5.88 -3.41 8.95
C ARG A 36 -5.01 -2.43 9.70
N ASP A 37 -3.91 -2.94 10.25
CA ASP A 37 -2.79 -2.10 10.66
C ASP A 37 -2.16 -1.46 9.43
N ILE A 38 -1.98 -0.14 9.49
CA ILE A 38 -1.37 0.64 8.41
C ILE A 38 0.12 0.79 8.73
N PRO A 39 1.02 0.30 7.87
CA PRO A 39 2.45 0.43 8.09
C PRO A 39 2.95 1.88 8.02
N ASP A 40 4.03 2.20 8.73
CA ASP A 40 4.57 3.56 8.86
C ASP A 40 5.03 4.20 7.54
N TYR A 41 5.34 3.38 6.52
CA TYR A 41 5.69 3.87 5.18
C TYR A 41 4.47 4.40 4.38
N VAL A 42 3.26 4.27 4.94
CA VAL A 42 1.99 4.72 4.37
C VAL A 42 1.39 5.79 5.29
N ALA A 43 1.59 7.06 4.96
CA ALA A 43 1.01 8.15 5.73
C ALA A 43 -0.38 8.51 5.22
N THR A 44 -1.40 8.24 6.02
CA THR A 44 -2.79 8.63 5.75
C THR A 44 -3.04 10.09 6.14
N ASP A 45 -3.77 10.81 5.29
CA ASP A 45 -4.27 12.15 5.55
C ASP A 45 -5.80 12.12 5.45
N GLY A 46 -6.43 11.87 6.61
CA GLY A 46 -7.85 11.55 6.70
C GLY A 46 -8.19 10.24 5.96
N ASN A 47 -9.37 10.22 5.33
CA ASN A 47 -9.87 9.02 4.64
C ASN A 47 -9.61 9.03 3.12
N ASP A 48 -9.29 10.18 2.54
CA ASP A 48 -9.30 10.34 1.08
C ASP A 48 -7.93 10.32 0.43
N LYS A 49 -6.87 10.51 1.23
CA LYS A 49 -5.52 10.75 0.75
C LYS A 49 -4.51 9.93 1.53
N VAL A 50 -3.51 9.45 0.81
CA VAL A 50 -2.39 8.69 1.34
C VAL A 50 -1.13 9.10 0.61
N SER A 51 -0.01 9.14 1.32
CA SER A 51 1.31 9.39 0.76
C SER A 51 2.27 8.26 1.05
N PHE A 52 3.14 7.95 0.09
CA PHE A 52 4.19 6.95 0.26
C PHE A 52 5.45 7.63 0.79
N THR A 53 5.80 7.41 2.06
CA THR A 53 6.79 8.25 2.77
C THR A 53 8.23 7.81 2.53
N HIS A 54 8.49 6.51 2.44
CA HIS A 54 9.81 5.95 2.20
C HIS A 54 9.73 4.49 1.73
N VAL A 55 10.84 3.96 1.22
CA VAL A 55 10.93 2.56 0.83
C VAL A 55 11.07 1.71 2.10
N PRO A 56 10.17 0.74 2.34
CA PRO A 56 10.22 -0.09 3.54
C PRO A 56 11.41 -1.03 3.52
N LYS A 57 11.88 -1.37 4.72
CA LYS A 57 12.78 -2.49 4.95
C LYS A 57 12.01 -3.81 4.96
N LEU A 58 12.74 -4.92 4.88
CA LEU A 58 12.15 -6.26 4.78
C LEU A 58 11.35 -6.67 6.01
N ASP A 59 11.73 -6.17 7.20
CA ASP A 59 11.07 -6.41 8.48
C ASP A 59 9.81 -5.57 8.70
N GLU A 60 9.70 -4.44 8.00
CA GLU A 60 8.54 -3.53 8.08
C GLU A 60 7.37 -4.00 7.21
N VAL A 61 7.60 -4.94 6.28
CA VAL A 61 6.57 -5.48 5.40
C VAL A 61 5.89 -6.68 6.09
N PRO A 62 4.58 -6.63 6.35
CA PRO A 62 3.86 -7.70 7.03
C PRO A 62 3.59 -8.88 6.09
N TYR A 63 4.63 -9.66 5.81
CA TYR A 63 4.48 -10.89 5.04
C TYR A 63 3.73 -11.94 5.86
N PRO A 64 2.85 -12.75 5.24
CA PRO A 64 2.10 -13.80 5.94
C PRO A 64 2.99 -14.98 6.40
N VAL A 65 4.27 -14.98 6.01
CA VAL A 65 5.28 -16.00 6.32
C VAL A 65 6.61 -15.34 6.63
N THR A 66 7.48 -16.04 7.37
CA THR A 66 8.87 -15.61 7.57
C THR A 66 9.59 -15.62 6.24
N MET A 67 9.95 -14.44 5.74
CA MET A 67 10.64 -14.30 4.46
C MET A 67 12.14 -14.58 4.60
N GLU A 68 12.65 -15.47 3.76
CA GLU A 68 14.09 -15.73 3.58
C GLU A 68 14.50 -15.29 2.17
N PRO A 69 14.93 -14.02 1.98
CA PRO A 69 15.21 -13.48 0.64
C PRO A 69 16.29 -14.22 -0.13
N ASN A 70 17.24 -14.84 0.57
CA ASN A 70 18.29 -15.66 -0.03
C ASN A 70 17.72 -16.84 -0.83
N LEU A 71 16.65 -17.48 -0.37
CA LEU A 71 16.02 -18.58 -1.10
C LEU A 71 15.45 -18.13 -2.44
N VAL A 72 14.93 -16.90 -2.51
CA VAL A 72 14.43 -16.32 -3.78
C VAL A 72 15.60 -16.07 -4.73
N VAL A 73 16.73 -15.55 -4.24
CA VAL A 73 17.93 -15.33 -5.05
C VAL A 73 18.49 -16.65 -5.59
N GLU A 74 18.61 -17.67 -4.73
CA GLU A 74 19.10 -19.01 -5.11
C GLU A 74 18.19 -19.70 -6.13
N PHE A 75 16.87 -19.52 -6.03
CA PHE A 75 15.92 -20.09 -6.99
C PHE A 75 16.09 -19.48 -8.40
N TYR A 76 16.34 -18.17 -8.49
CA TYR A 76 16.50 -17.45 -9.75
C TYR A 76 17.97 -17.31 -10.21
N SER A 77 18.95 -17.90 -9.51
CA SER A 77 20.37 -17.82 -9.90
C SER A 77 20.77 -18.82 -10.99
N ARG A 78 19.82 -19.60 -11.51
CA ARG A 78 20.03 -20.57 -12.58
C ARG A 78 19.77 -19.98 -13.95
#